data_AF-A0A2D6KCY0-F1
#
_entry.id   AF-A0A2D6KCY0-F1
#
_cell.length_a   1.000
_cell.length_b   1.000
_cell.length_c   1.000
_cell.angle_alpha   90.00
_cell.angle_beta   90.00
_cell.angle_gamma   90.00
#
_symmetry.space_group_name_H-M   'P 1'
#
loop_
_entity.id
_entity.type
_entity.pdbx_description
1 polymer ?
#
loop_
_entity_poly.entity_id
_entity_poly.type
_entity_poly.pdbx_seq_one_letter_code
_entity_poly.pdbx_strand_id
1 'polypeptide(L)'
;MGIEMNLIREGLRDIRALGSWVFYLLFVFRVLVLPNQWPFVYQIIIAGALILIVEIFNKKIEVDYYVTRGGILAYYSSLFYNDAVFTSLVGVVFIGILFGSWYDKKNFRGGFSGLILGVVGLSIGLWL
;
A
#
# COMPACT_ATOMS: atom_id res chain seq x y z
N MET A 1 -30.94 9.10 -0.30
CA MET A 1 -30.18 7.87 -0.60
C MET A 1 -29.12 8.02 -1.69
N GLY A 2 -29.30 8.86 -2.72
CA GLY A 2 -28.29 9.03 -3.79
C GLY A 2 -27.04 9.85 -3.46
N ILE A 3 -27.14 10.83 -2.53
CA ILE A 3 -26.02 11.73 -2.19
C ILE A 3 -25.04 11.05 -1.22
N GLU A 4 -25.52 10.41 -0.16
CA GLU A 4 -24.69 9.71 0.82
C GLU A 4 -23.85 8.58 0.21
N MET A 5 -24.43 7.85 -0.75
CA MET A 5 -23.75 6.74 -1.42
C MET A 5 -22.61 7.22 -2.34
N ASN A 6 -22.70 8.45 -2.87
CA ASN A 6 -21.61 9.08 -3.60
C ASN A 6 -20.50 9.57 -2.66
N LEU A 7 -20.84 10.12 -1.49
CA LEU A 7 -19.85 10.56 -0.50
C LEU A 7 -18.99 9.40 0.03
N ILE A 8 -19.60 8.25 0.34
CA ILE A 8 -18.85 7.06 0.78
C ILE A 8 -17.90 6.60 -0.33
N ARG A 9 -18.34 6.61 -1.58
CA ARG A 9 -17.53 6.22 -2.73
C ARG A 9 -16.33 7.16 -2.95
N GLU A 10 -16.56 8.46 -2.86
CA GLU A 10 -15.51 9.47 -2.97
C GLU A 10 -14.50 9.33 -1.83
N GLY A 11 -14.96 9.22 -0.58
CA GLY A 11 -14.08 9.00 0.57
C GLY A 11 -13.23 7.74 0.44
N LEU A 12 -13.79 6.63 -0.05
CA LEU A 12 -13.05 5.39 -0.30
C LEU A 12 -12.02 5.55 -1.43
N ARG A 13 -12.30 6.36 -2.46
CA ARG A 13 -11.34 6.68 -3.52
C ARG A 13 -10.18 7.50 -2.99
N ASP A 14 -10.45 8.48 -2.12
CA ASP A 14 -9.41 9.32 -1.53
C ASP A 14 -8.51 8.51 -0.58
N ILE A 15 -9.10 7.65 0.25
CA ILE A 15 -8.33 6.73 1.11
C ILE A 15 -7.48 5.78 0.23
N ARG A 16 -8.02 5.27 -0.87
CA ARG A 16 -7.26 4.41 -1.79
C ARG A 16 -6.08 5.12 -2.45
N ALA A 17 -6.16 6.44 -2.62
CA ALA A 17 -5.03 7.23 -3.13
C ALA A 17 -3.82 7.21 -2.19
N LEU A 18 -4.00 6.86 -0.91
CA LEU A 18 -2.90 6.63 0.03
C LEU A 18 -2.04 5.40 -0.35
N GLY A 19 -2.58 4.48 -1.16
CA GLY A 19 -1.83 3.37 -1.77
C GLY A 19 -1.19 3.72 -3.14
N SER A 20 -1.16 4.99 -3.53
CA SER A 20 -0.58 5.41 -4.82
C SER A 20 0.94 5.46 -4.81
N TRP A 21 1.55 5.51 -6.00
CA TRP A 21 2.99 5.76 -6.16
C TRP A 21 3.43 7.09 -5.53
N VAL A 22 2.57 8.12 -5.54
CA VAL A 22 2.88 9.43 -4.94
C VAL A 22 3.10 9.28 -3.44
N PHE A 23 2.17 8.63 -2.73
CA PHE A 23 2.33 8.38 -1.30
C PHE A 23 3.51 7.45 -0.99
N TYR A 24 3.76 6.48 -1.87
CA TYR A 24 4.91 5.59 -1.73
C TYR A 24 6.24 6.36 -1.75
N LEU A 25 6.41 7.24 -2.74
CA LEU A 25 7.61 8.07 -2.87
C LEU A 25 7.72 9.08 -1.73
N LEU A 26 6.61 9.69 -1.29
CA LEU A 26 6.61 10.58 -0.13
C LEU A 26 7.12 9.88 1.13
N PHE A 27 6.72 8.63 1.36
CA PHE A 27 7.22 7.85 2.48
C PHE A 27 8.71 7.51 2.34
N VAL A 28 9.18 7.14 1.14
CA VAL A 28 10.62 6.94 0.88
C VAL A 28 11.43 8.20 1.21
N PHE A 29 11.00 9.37 0.72
CA PHE A 29 11.66 10.63 1.03
C PHE A 29 11.63 10.94 2.53
N ARG A 30 10.51 10.65 3.21
CA ARG A 30 10.42 10.82 4.67
C ARG A 30 11.49 10.00 5.39
N VAL A 31 11.67 8.73 5.02
CA VAL A 31 12.68 7.87 5.64
C VAL A 31 14.10 8.35 5.30
N LEU A 32 14.36 8.80 4.07
CA LEU A 32 15.65 9.33 3.63
C LEU A 32 16.13 10.57 4.42
N VAL A 33 15.21 11.40 4.90
CA VAL A 33 15.55 12.60 5.69
C VAL A 33 16.04 12.24 7.10
N LEU A 34 15.71 11.06 7.62
CA LEU A 34 16.14 10.64 8.96
C LEU A 34 17.53 9.99 8.94
N PRO A 35 18.42 10.33 9.89
CA PRO A 35 19.74 9.72 10.00
C PRO A 35 19.64 8.22 10.39
N ASN A 36 20.58 7.41 9.87
CA ASN A 36 20.74 5.98 10.16
C ASN A 36 19.57 5.05 9.78
N GLN A 37 18.69 5.47 8.87
CA GLN A 37 17.57 4.63 8.40
C GLN A 37 17.83 3.96 7.03
N TRP A 38 19.09 3.93 6.58
CA TRP A 38 19.49 3.37 5.28
C TRP A 38 19.02 1.94 5.01
N PRO A 39 19.07 0.98 5.96
CA PRO A 39 18.54 -0.36 5.74
C PRO A 39 17.05 -0.30 5.36
N PHE A 40 16.28 0.50 6.09
CA PHE A 40 14.85 0.68 5.87
C PHE A 40 14.53 1.28 4.50
N VAL A 41 15.35 2.25 4.06
CA VAL A 41 15.27 2.84 2.72
C VAL A 41 15.49 1.77 1.65
N TYR A 42 16.52 0.93 1.78
CA TYR A 42 16.81 -0.11 0.80
C TYR A 42 15.66 -1.11 0.69
N GLN A 43 15.12 -1.56 1.82
CA GLN A 43 14.01 -2.52 1.85
C GLN A 43 12.76 -1.97 1.13
N ILE A 44 12.40 -0.70 1.37
CA ILE A 44 11.26 -0.06 0.71
C ILE A 44 11.53 0.18 -0.78
N ILE A 45 12.74 0.58 -1.17
CA ILE A 45 13.09 0.79 -2.58
C ILE A 45 13.06 -0.54 -3.33
N ILE A 46 13.64 -1.61 -2.76
CA ILE A 46 13.64 -2.96 -3.36
C ILE A 46 12.21 -3.47 -3.51
N ALA A 47 11.39 -3.37 -2.46
CA ALA A 47 9.98 -3.77 -2.50
C ALA A 47 9.21 -2.98 -3.58
N GLY A 48 9.46 -1.68 -3.71
CA GLY A 48 8.87 -0.83 -4.73
C GLY A 48 9.32 -1.23 -6.14
N ALA A 49 10.62 -1.44 -6.36
CA ALA A 49 11.16 -1.87 -7.64
C ALA A 49 10.57 -3.22 -8.09
N LEU A 50 10.43 -4.18 -7.17
CA LEU A 50 9.82 -5.48 -7.46
C LEU A 50 8.35 -5.34 -7.86
N ILE A 51 7.55 -4.52 -7.16
CA ILE A 51 6.17 -4.25 -7.57
C ILE A 51 6.14 -3.61 -8.95
N LEU A 52 7.00 -2.63 -9.21
CA LEU A 52 7.01 -1.91 -10.48
C LEU A 52 7.34 -2.85 -11.65
N ILE A 53 8.28 -3.77 -11.45
CA ILE A 53 8.57 -4.84 -12.41
C ILE A 53 7.31 -5.68 -12.65
N VAL A 54 6.67 -6.18 -11.58
CA VAL A 54 5.44 -6.97 -11.73
C VAL A 54 4.33 -6.16 -12.41
N GLU A 55 4.14 -4.88 -12.07
CA GLU A 55 3.14 -3.98 -12.65
C GLU A 55 3.34 -3.81 -14.16
N ILE A 56 4.58 -3.71 -14.64
CA ILE A 56 4.89 -3.57 -16.07
C ILE A 56 4.68 -4.88 -16.84
N PHE A 57 5.09 -6.02 -16.27
CA PHE A 57 5.06 -7.31 -16.98
C PHE A 57 3.74 -8.06 -16.83
N ASN A 58 2.99 -7.82 -15.75
CA ASN A 58 1.77 -8.54 -15.44
C ASN A 58 0.54 -7.85 -16.06
N LYS A 59 0.39 -8.04 -17.38
CA LYS A 59 -0.77 -7.56 -18.15
C LYS A 59 -1.99 -8.50 -18.09
N LYS A 60 -1.83 -9.71 -17.52
CA LYS A 60 -2.85 -10.78 -17.56
C LYS A 60 -3.62 -10.95 -16.26
N ILE A 61 -3.03 -10.65 -15.11
CA ILE A 61 -3.67 -10.81 -13.80
C ILE A 61 -4.22 -9.44 -13.38
N GLU A 62 -5.49 -9.41 -13.02
CA GLU A 62 -6.15 -8.20 -12.51
C GLU A 62 -5.68 -7.90 -11.08
N VAL A 63 -4.47 -7.39 -10.92
CA VAL A 63 -3.91 -7.02 -9.60
C VAL A 63 -4.34 -5.62 -9.21
N ASP A 64 -4.68 -5.42 -7.93
CA ASP A 64 -4.82 -4.09 -7.36
C ASP A 64 -3.51 -3.60 -6.72
N TYR A 65 -2.71 -2.90 -7.52
CA TYR A 65 -1.43 -2.34 -7.08
C TYR A 65 -1.57 -1.27 -5.99
N TYR A 66 -2.75 -0.64 -5.82
CA TYR A 66 -2.98 0.28 -4.70
C TYR A 66 -3.03 -0.48 -3.38
N VAL A 67 -3.63 -1.67 -3.37
CA VAL A 67 -3.64 -2.54 -2.19
C VAL A 67 -2.23 -3.07 -1.91
N THR A 68 -1.50 -3.48 -2.95
CA THR A 68 -0.12 -3.98 -2.82
C THR A 68 0.79 -2.92 -2.19
N ARG A 69 0.84 -1.71 -2.77
CA ARG A 69 1.65 -0.60 -2.24
C ARG A 69 1.16 -0.15 -0.88
N GLY A 70 -0.17 -0.06 -0.70
CA GLY A 70 -0.78 0.29 0.58
C GLY A 70 -0.40 -0.66 1.70
N GLY A 71 -0.33 -1.97 1.43
CA GLY A 71 0.07 -2.97 2.43
C GLY A 71 1.55 -2.87 2.79
N ILE A 72 2.40 -2.62 1.79
CA ILE A 72 3.82 -2.40 2.02
C ILE A 72 4.08 -1.15 2.86
N LEU A 73 3.42 -0.04 2.50
CA LEU A 73 3.49 1.19 3.28
C LEU A 73 2.93 0.99 4.68
N ALA A 74 1.82 0.24 4.81
CA ALA A 74 1.23 -0.02 6.12
C ALA A 74 2.18 -0.77 7.04
N TYR A 75 2.85 -1.79 6.52
CA TYR A 75 3.83 -2.56 7.27
C TYR A 75 5.08 -1.75 7.62
N TYR A 76 5.75 -1.16 6.62
CA TYR A 76 7.00 -0.42 6.87
C TYR A 76 6.77 0.83 7.70
N SER A 77 5.68 1.57 7.51
CA SER A 77 5.38 2.72 8.37
C SER A 77 5.07 2.31 9.81
N SER A 78 4.37 1.19 10.03
CA SER A 78 4.13 0.67 11.38
C SER A 78 5.44 0.30 12.08
N LEU A 79 6.34 -0.39 11.39
CA LEU A 79 7.66 -0.74 11.92
C LEU A 79 8.56 0.49 12.14
N PHE A 80 8.50 1.47 11.24
CA PHE A 80 9.33 2.67 11.30
C PHE A 80 8.97 3.57 12.49
N TYR A 81 7.67 3.78 12.73
CA TYR A 81 7.22 4.62 13.85
C TYR A 81 7.16 3.86 15.17
N ASN A 82 7.02 2.52 15.14
CA ASN A 82 7.01 1.63 16.30
C ASN A 82 6.13 2.13 17.47
N ASP A 83 4.99 2.72 17.14
CA ASP A 83 4.03 3.27 18.09
C ASP A 83 2.66 2.62 17.87
N ALA A 84 2.04 2.14 18.94
CA ALA A 84 0.81 1.36 18.85
C ALA A 84 -0.38 2.17 18.30
N VAL A 85 -0.43 3.47 18.60
CA VAL A 85 -1.50 4.35 18.09
C VAL A 85 -1.30 4.56 16.59
N PHE A 86 -0.06 4.82 16.17
CA PHE A 86 0.27 4.95 14.76
C PHE A 86 0.02 3.66 13.97
N THR A 87 0.43 2.50 14.50
CA THR A 87 0.15 1.19 13.88
C THR A 87 -1.34 0.95 13.74
N SER A 88 -2.14 1.30 14.74
CA SER A 88 -3.60 1.17 14.68
C SER A 88 -4.21 2.08 13.61
N LEU A 89 -3.76 3.34 13.53
CA LEU A 89 -4.18 4.30 12.51
C LEU A 89 -3.89 3.78 11.10
N VAL A 90 -2.67 3.31 10.88
CA VAL A 90 -2.23 2.74 9.60
C VAL A 90 -3.02 1.48 9.26
N GLY A 91 -3.32 0.63 10.25
CA GLY A 91 -4.19 -0.53 10.09
C GLY A 91 -5.59 -0.14 9.60
N VAL A 92 -6.21 0.88 10.21
CA VAL A 92 -7.52 1.41 9.78
C VAL A 92 -7.47 1.96 8.37
N VAL A 93 -6.43 2.73 8.03
CA VAL A 93 -6.22 3.25 6.68
C VAL A 93 -6.10 2.12 5.67
N PHE A 94 -5.32 1.08 5.98
CA PHE A 94 -5.12 -0.05 5.10
C PHE A 94 -6.41 -0.86 4.88
N ILE A 95 -7.20 -1.06 5.94
CA ILE A 95 -8.54 -1.65 5.84
C ILE A 95 -9.41 -0.79 4.91
N GLY A 96 -9.34 0.54 5.03
CA GLY A 96 -10.02 1.46 4.12
C GLY A 96 -9.59 1.30 2.65
N ILE A 97 -8.30 1.10 2.37
CA ILE A 97 -7.78 0.79 1.02
C ILE A 97 -8.36 -0.53 0.51
N LEU A 98 -8.44 -1.57 1.34
CA LEU A 98 -9.04 -2.86 0.99
C LEU A 98 -10.53 -2.75 0.67
N PHE A 99 -11.29 -2.05 1.52
CA PHE A 99 -12.71 -1.79 1.26
C PHE A 99 -12.90 -0.95 0.00
N GLY A 100 -12.07 0.07 -0.23
CA GLY A 100 -12.10 0.88 -1.44
C GLY A 100 -11.83 0.06 -2.71
N SER A 101 -10.88 -0.88 -2.66
CA SER A 101 -10.61 -1.83 -3.74
C SER A 101 -11.84 -2.69 -4.06
N TRP A 102 -12.45 -3.27 -3.01
CA TRP A 102 -13.62 -4.14 -3.15
C TRP A 102 -14.86 -3.40 -3.67
N TYR A 103 -15.10 -2.19 -3.16
CA TYR A 103 -16.25 -1.36 -3.52
C TYR A 103 -16.17 -0.82 -4.95
N ASP A 104 -14.98 -0.41 -5.40
CA ASP A 104 -14.81 0.29 -6.67
C ASP A 104 -14.70 -0.66 -7.88
N LYS A 105 -14.03 -1.82 -7.71
CA LYS A 105 -13.84 -2.79 -8.80
C LYS A 105 -14.86 -3.94 -8.82
N LYS A 106 -15.67 -4.12 -7.77
CA LYS A 106 -16.51 -5.34 -7.54
C LYS A 106 -15.75 -6.66 -7.72
N ASN A 107 -14.41 -6.63 -7.69
CA ASN A 107 -13.57 -7.76 -8.07
C ASN A 107 -12.64 -8.10 -6.91
N PHE A 108 -13.16 -8.95 -6.03
CA PHE A 108 -12.47 -9.42 -4.83
C PHE A 108 -11.13 -10.09 -5.16
N ARG A 109 -11.01 -10.75 -6.32
CA ARG A 109 -9.78 -11.42 -6.76
C ARG A 109 -8.62 -10.44 -6.92
N GLY A 110 -8.90 -9.22 -7.37
CA GLY A 110 -7.84 -8.23 -7.60
C GLY A 110 -7.27 -7.65 -6.32
N GLY A 111 -8.12 -7.33 -5.35
CA GLY A 111 -7.67 -6.92 -4.01
C GLY A 111 -6.88 -8.04 -3.30
N PHE A 112 -7.36 -9.29 -3.40
CA PHE A 112 -6.69 -10.44 -2.79
C PHE A 112 -5.33 -10.76 -3.43
N SER A 113 -5.24 -10.72 -4.76
CA SER A 113 -3.94 -10.89 -5.46
C SER A 113 -2.98 -9.74 -5.13
N GLY A 114 -3.50 -8.53 -4.95
CA GLY A 114 -2.73 -7.36 -4.51
C GLY A 114 -2.15 -7.55 -3.10
N LEU A 115 -2.92 -8.15 -2.18
CA LEU A 115 -2.44 -8.52 -0.84
C LEU A 115 -1.30 -9.53 -0.91
N ILE A 116 -1.46 -10.61 -1.69
CA ILE A 116 -0.44 -11.65 -1.85
C ILE A 116 0.86 -11.05 -2.38
N LEU A 117 0.77 -10.23 -3.42
CA LEU A 117 1.95 -9.54 -3.96
C LEU A 117 2.59 -8.59 -2.95
N GLY A 118 1.79 -7.95 -2.09
CA GLY A 118 2.31 -7.11 -1.02
C GLY A 118 3.12 -7.92 -0.01
N VAL A 119 2.58 -9.05 0.44
CA VAL A 119 3.27 -9.98 1.36
C VAL A 119 4.56 -10.54 0.75
N VAL A 120 4.53 -10.90 -0.54
CA VAL A 120 5.74 -11.38 -1.25
C VAL A 120 6.78 -10.26 -1.35
N GLY A 121 6.37 -9.05 -1.71
CA GLY A 121 7.26 -7.89 -1.78
C GLY A 121 7.88 -7.52 -0.43
N LEU A 122 7.11 -7.60 0.66
CA LEU A 122 7.61 -7.44 2.03
C LEU A 122 8.62 -8.52 2.41
N SER A 123 8.29 -9.79 2.12
CA SER A 123 9.15 -10.93 2.47
C SER A 123 10.51 -10.82 1.79
N ILE A 124 10.53 -10.49 0.49
CA ILE A 124 11.77 -10.33 -0.25
C ILE A 124 12.54 -9.10 0.24
N GLY A 125 11.83 -8.00 0.51
CA GLY A 125 12.44 -6.77 1.04
C GLY A 125 13.10 -6.97 2.40
N LEU A 126 12.53 -7.76 3.31
CA LEU A 126 13.11 -8.01 4.64
C LEU A 126 14.36 -8.88 4.64
N TRP A 127 14.51 -9.75 3.63
CA TRP A 127 15.63 -10.70 3.52
C TRP A 127 16.85 -10.14 2.77
N LEU A 128 16.69 -9.02 2.05
CA LEU A 128 17.74 -8.30 1.32
C LEU A 128 18.21 -7.07 2.09
#